data_AF-A0A8S2YDQ3-F1
#
_entry.id   AF-A0A8S2YDQ3-F1
#
_cell.length_a   1.000
_cell.length_b   1.000
_cell.length_c   1.000
_cell.angle_alpha   90.00
_cell.angle_beta   90.00
_cell.angle_gamma   90.00
#
_symmetry.space_group_name_H-M   'P 1'
#
loop_
_entity.id
_entity.type
_entity.pdbx_description
1 polymer ?
#
loop_
_entity_poly.entity_id
_entity_poly.type
_entity_poly.pdbx_seq_one_letter_code
_entity_poly.pdbx_strand_id
1 'polypeptide(L)' 'ILDRSNYRVLKWQTGDTLGYTVAGGNGNGGTFTQIGVSYGIYVDDTYNVYISEQSNHRVIKWANGNTTAGAL' A
#
# COMPACT_ATOMS: atom_id res chain seq x y z
N ILE A 1 7.36 4.07 1.34
CA ILE A 1 6.92 5.39 0.78
C ILE A 1 5.56 5.22 0.14
N LEU A 2 4.62 6.12 0.43
CA LEU A 2 3.32 6.18 -0.26
C LEU A 2 3.46 6.98 -1.56
N ASP A 3 3.57 6.29 -2.69
CA ASP A 3 3.75 6.87 -4.03
C ASP A 3 2.37 7.17 -4.63
N ARG A 4 1.80 8.29 -4.16
CA ARG A 4 0.38 8.62 -4.30
C ARG A 4 -0.11 8.71 -5.74
N SER A 5 0.65 9.36 -6.63
CA SER A 5 0.26 9.51 -8.04
C SER A 5 0.30 8.20 -8.83
N ASN A 6 1.05 7.22 -8.32
CA ASN A 6 1.17 5.88 -8.91
C ASN A 6 0.31 4.85 -8.16
N TYR A 7 -0.50 5.25 -7.19
CA TYR A 7 -1.43 4.39 -6.46
C TYR A 7 -0.76 3.13 -5.89
N ARG A 8 0.45 3.30 -5.33
CA ARG A 8 1.25 2.19 -4.81
C ARG A 8 2.04 2.57 -3.56
N VAL A 9 2.42 1.55 -2.81
CA VAL A 9 3.41 1.68 -1.74
C VAL A 9 4.69 1.00 -2.18
N LEU A 10 5.80 1.72 -2.04
CA LEU A 10 7.13 1.22 -2.36
C LEU A 10 7.93 0.97 -1.07
N LYS A 11 8.72 -0.10 -1.09
CA LYS A 11 9.71 -0.45 -0.06
C LYS A 11 11.11 -0.48 -0.68
N TRP A 12 12.10 -0.04 0.08
CA TRP A 12 13.53 -0.09 -0.25
C TRP A 12 14.27 -0.77 0.91
N GLN A 13 15.34 -1.48 0.60
CA GLN A 13 16.36 -1.83 1.58
C GLN A 13 17.46 -0.76 1.57
N THR A 14 18.18 -0.62 2.67
CA THR A 14 19.29 0.32 2.77
C THR A 14 20.35 -0.02 1.72
N GLY A 15 20.65 0.94 0.84
CA GLY A 15 21.60 0.76 -0.27
C GLY A 15 20.94 0.42 -1.61
N ASP A 16 19.64 0.12 -1.65
CA ASP A 16 18.93 -0.12 -2.91
C ASP A 16 18.78 1.16 -3.73
N THR A 17 19.00 1.04 -5.04
CA THR A 17 18.71 2.11 -6.01
C THR A 17 17.27 2.05 -6.56
N LEU A 18 16.58 0.92 -6.36
CA LEU A 18 15.22 0.69 -6.84
C LEU A 18 14.33 0.22 -5.70
N GLY A 19 13.10 0.74 -5.67
CA GLY A 19 12.07 0.29 -4.74
C GLY A 19 11.16 -0.73 -5.40
N TYR A 20 10.57 -1.62 -4.62
CA TYR A 20 9.58 -2.58 -5.10
C TYR A 20 8.21 -2.31 -4.49
N THR A 21 7.17 -2.60 -5.28
CA THR A 21 5.77 -2.44 -4.88
C THR A 21 5.42 -3.50 -3.84
N VAL A 22 4.91 -3.06 -2.70
CA VAL A 22 4.41 -3.94 -1.62
C VAL A 22 2.89 -3.83 -1.42
N ALA A 23 2.26 -2.82 -2.03
CA ALA A 23 0.81 -2.65 -2.05
C ALA A 23 0.39 -1.82 -3.28
N GLY A 24 -0.77 -2.13 -3.85
CA GLY A 24 -1.33 -1.42 -5.00
C GLY A 24 -0.56 -1.63 -6.30
N GLY A 25 -0.48 -0.58 -7.13
CA GLY A 25 0.14 -0.64 -8.46
C GLY A 25 -0.80 -1.07 -9.59
N ASN A 26 -2.06 -1.40 -9.28
CA ASN A 26 -3.11 -1.77 -10.25
C ASN A 26 -4.00 -0.57 -10.64
N GLY A 27 -3.42 0.64 -10.59
CA GLY A 27 -4.13 1.90 -10.80
C GLY A 27 -5.06 2.29 -9.64
N ASN A 28 -5.76 3.40 -9.84
CA ASN A 28 -6.76 3.91 -8.90
C ASN A 28 -7.99 2.99 -8.90
N GLY A 29 -8.51 2.67 -7.71
CA GLY A 29 -9.78 1.99 -7.56
C GLY A 29 -10.09 1.63 -6.12
N GLY A 30 -11.23 0.96 -5.93
CA GLY A 30 -11.75 0.56 -4.61
C GLY A 30 -11.69 -0.94 -4.34
N THR A 31 -11.09 -1.74 -5.22
CA THR A 31 -10.89 -3.17 -4.96
C THR A 31 -9.79 -3.40 -3.95
N PHE A 32 -9.65 -4.63 -3.44
CA PHE A 32 -8.58 -4.94 -2.48
C PHE A 32 -7.19 -5.00 -3.12
N THR A 33 -7.06 -5.06 -4.44
CA THR A 33 -5.76 -5.02 -5.12
C THR A 33 -5.35 -3.62 -5.56
N GLN A 34 -6.19 -2.62 -5.31
CA GLN A 34 -6.00 -1.22 -5.72
C GLN A 34 -5.90 -0.29 -4.51
N ILE A 35 -5.29 0.87 -4.75
CA ILE A 35 -5.22 1.96 -3.78
C ILE A 35 -5.90 3.18 -4.40
N GLY A 36 -6.91 3.71 -3.72
CA GLY A 36 -7.54 4.98 -4.04
C GLY A 36 -6.70 6.18 -3.59
N VAL A 37 -7.31 7.35 -3.59
CA VAL A 37 -6.65 8.57 -3.12
C VAL A 37 -6.37 8.43 -1.63
N SER A 38 -5.08 8.36 -1.27
CA SER A 38 -4.61 8.12 0.09
C SER A 38 -3.73 9.26 0.62
N TYR A 39 -3.75 9.46 1.93
CA TYR A 39 -3.03 10.55 2.62
C TYR A 39 -2.12 10.07 3.75
N GLY A 40 -2.31 8.85 4.22
CA GLY A 40 -1.62 8.32 5.38
C GLY A 40 -1.19 6.88 5.14
N ILE A 41 -0.02 6.56 5.68
CA ILE A 41 0.53 5.21 5.73
C ILE A 41 1.07 4.96 7.14
N TYR A 42 0.81 3.76 7.65
CA TYR A 42 1.42 3.25 8.87
C TYR A 42 1.93 1.83 8.62
N VAL A 43 3.03 1.46 9.29
CA VAL A 43 3.63 0.13 9.21
C VAL A 43 3.79 -0.39 10.63
N ASP A 44 3.27 -1.58 10.91
CA ASP A 44 3.44 -2.23 12.21
C ASP A 44 4.75 -3.02 12.31
N ASP A 45 5.07 -3.53 13.52
CA ASP A 45 6.31 -4.26 13.79
C ASP A 45 6.42 -5.59 13.02
N THR A 46 5.32 -6.09 12.45
CA THR A 46 5.29 -7.27 11.59
C THR A 46 5.33 -6.93 10.09
N TYR A 47 5.56 -5.65 9.78
CA TYR A 47 5.61 -5.06 8.44
C TYR A 47 4.29 -5.10 7.66
N ASN A 48 3.14 -5.21 8.33
CA ASN A 48 1.88 -4.95 7.64
C ASN A 48 1.76 -3.47 7.34
N VAL A 49 1.18 -3.14 6.18
CA VAL A 49 0.99 -1.77 5.72
C VAL A 49 -0.48 -1.38 5.85
N TYR A 50 -0.75 -0.28 6.53
CA TYR A 50 -2.08 0.30 6.68
C TYR A 50 -2.14 1.61 5.90
N ILE A 51 -3.18 1.77 5.09
CA ILE A 51 -3.34 2.92 4.20
C ILE A 51 -4.71 3.55 4.45
N SER A 52 -4.74 4.85 4.76
CA SER A 52 -5.98 5.60 4.87
C SER A 52 -6.38 6.14 3.50
N GLU A 53 -7.43 5.58 2.91
CA GLU A 53 -7.95 5.95 1.59
C GLU A 53 -9.14 6.91 1.75
N GLN A 54 -8.89 8.18 1.44
CA GLN A 54 -9.91 9.23 1.54
C GLN A 54 -11.03 9.02 0.51
N SER A 55 -10.72 8.69 -0.74
CA SER A 55 -11.74 8.53 -1.79
C SER A 55 -12.62 7.30 -1.59
N ASN A 56 -12.08 6.26 -0.96
CA ASN A 56 -12.78 4.99 -0.72
C ASN A 56 -13.37 4.91 0.70
N HIS A 57 -13.21 5.96 1.50
CA HIS A 57 -13.67 6.04 2.89
C HIS A 57 -13.30 4.82 3.74
N ARG A 58 -12.08 4.30 3.57
CA ARG A 58 -11.63 3.09 4.26
C ARG A 58 -10.19 3.19 4.73
N VAL A 59 -9.84 2.32 5.68
CA VAL A 59 -8.47 1.96 5.99
C VAL A 59 -8.26 0.53 5.51
N ILE A 60 -7.28 0.30 4.65
CA ILE A 60 -6.95 -1.04 4.15
C ILE A 60 -5.64 -1.53 4.78
N LYS A 61 -5.61 -2.82 5.14
CA LYS A 61 -4.41 -3.53 5.58
C LYS A 61 -3.89 -4.41 4.44
N TRP A 62 -2.61 -4.26 4.14
CA TRP A 62 -1.83 -5.16 3.30
C TRP A 62 -0.89 -5.96 4.19
N ALA A 63 -1.11 -7.27 4.26
CA ALA A 63 -0.30 -8.13 5.12
C ALA A 63 1.11 -8.32 4.52
N ASN A 64 2.12 -8.35 5.39
CA ASN A 64 3.48 -8.65 4.95
C ASN A 64 3.53 -10.03 4.27
N GLY A 65 4.17 -10.11 3.10
CA GLY A 65 4.25 -11.35 2.32
C GLY A 65 2.98 -11.71 1.52
N ASN A 66 1.91 -10.92 1.58
CA ASN A 66 0.71 -11.12 0.79
C ASN A 66 0.61 -10.06 -0.32
N THR A 67 0.71 -10.47 -1.58
CA THR A 67 0.65 -9.58 -2.76
C THR A 67 -0.78 -9.24 -3.17
N THR A 68 -1.78 -9.78 -2.46
CA THR A 68 -3.20 -9.44 -2.57
C THR A 68 -3.67 -8.93 -1.22
N ALA A 69 -4.17 -7.68 -1.13
CA ALA A 69 -4.77 -7.22 0.12
C ALA A 69 -6.06 -7.99 0.40
N GLY A 70 -6.37 -8.10 1.69
CA GLY A 70 -7.59 -8.73 2.16
C GLY A 70 -7.46 -10.24 2.39
N ALA A 71 -6.76 -10.62 3.45
CA ALA A 71 -7.29 -11.66 4.31
C ALA A 71 -7.86 -10.94 5.53
N LEU A 72 -9.16 -11.12 5.79
CA LEU A 72 -9.83 -10.71 7.03
C LEU A 72 -9.16 -11.38 8.23
#